data_AF-A0A0Q8E269-F1
#
_entry.id   AF-A0A0Q8E269-F1
#
_cell.length_a   1.000
_cell.length_b   1.000
_cell.length_c   1.000
_cell.angle_alpha   90.00
_cell.angle_beta   90.00
_cell.angle_gamma   90.00
#
_symmetry.space_group_name_H-M   'P 1'
#
loop_
_entity.id
_entity.type
_entity.pdbx_description
1 polymer ?
#
loop_
_entity_poly.entity_id
_entity_poly.type
_entity_poly.pdbx_seq_one_letter_code
_entity_poly.pdbx_strand_id
1 'polypeptide(L)'
;MPTDDVTEQQARDLLARAAATITLIEPAALTLTGLPEPRRRRVRGLLGVAAAVALIAGAAVVVERLVDEPSPAVTGEPVERPHTYPADQVPSYLGFDRDAAVADLESRGLRAKVVEEPDGCQPSGVVWGSMPPAGAVVEPGDTVVVRVYAAQQVIDCDSPGFLGWSMVRFARGLDEAPEFADSVTLTTPGGASRKVAGSALRDRRSPLWVVCDAGECHSAIAALEELVTTPFTSGGHPVSPYVRLDALSQLCRKKSSSDLALTVEVNTDGVGICPRKAVWLTFDGDGHISGLELSIPVEDPPAEAVEPPKPTEPRRESAEQFVAWARGTGGAPDFADSVRNLGPGFVGDPNTEPESREYWSGCSGLGFPDCGIDPIASLLHDPSEIVALAGRLQCPWSEEPNPDPIAGEPIGLPARFLTPGAEADAVRLQPVGAAGCAEGTLINLWIHPDGEIYAVALVLPVTPPAP
;
A
#
# COMPACT_ATOMS: atom_id res chain seq x y z
N MET A 1 3.05 11.71 -48.05
CA MET A 1 3.23 13.18 -48.04
C MET A 1 4.52 13.43 -47.29
N PRO A 2 5.51 14.15 -47.85
CA PRO A 2 6.71 14.48 -47.12
C PRO A 2 6.33 15.46 -46.00
N THR A 3 6.69 15.14 -44.76
CA THR A 3 6.68 16.10 -43.66
C THR A 3 7.91 16.96 -43.82
N ASP A 4 7.73 18.17 -44.34
CA ASP A 4 8.81 19.15 -44.37
C ASP A 4 9.12 19.53 -42.92
N ASP A 5 10.33 19.17 -42.46
CA ASP A 5 10.81 19.51 -41.12
C ASP A 5 10.82 21.03 -40.96
N VAL A 6 10.06 21.52 -39.97
CA VAL A 6 10.03 22.93 -39.61
C VAL A 6 11.40 23.30 -39.04
N THR A 7 12.13 24.14 -39.76
CA THR A 7 13.43 24.64 -39.29
C THR A 7 13.25 25.48 -38.02
N GLU A 8 14.29 25.56 -37.18
CA GLU A 8 14.29 26.39 -35.97
C GLU A 8 13.89 27.85 -36.27
N GLN A 9 14.33 28.38 -37.41
CA GLN A 9 13.98 29.72 -37.87
C GLN A 9 12.48 29.86 -38.12
N GLN A 10 11.84 28.87 -38.76
CA GLN A 10 10.40 28.86 -38.99
C GLN A 10 9.62 28.71 -37.68
N ALA A 11 10.12 27.93 -36.72
CA ALA A 11 9.50 27.82 -35.40
C ALA A 11 9.53 29.15 -34.64
N ARG A 12 10.66 29.87 -34.66
CA ARG A 12 10.79 31.21 -34.03
C ARG A 12 9.85 32.23 -34.67
N ASP A 13 9.72 32.22 -35.99
CA ASP A 13 8.81 33.11 -36.72
C ASP A 13 7.32 32.83 -36.44
N LEU A 14 6.95 31.57 -36.23
CA LEU A 14 5.59 31.17 -35.86
C LEU A 14 5.27 31.62 -34.42
N LEU A 15 6.22 31.45 -33.49
CA LEU A 15 6.06 31.91 -32.10
C LEU A 15 5.96 33.44 -32.01
N ALA A 16 6.76 34.18 -32.78
CA ALA A 16 6.68 35.64 -32.83
C ALA A 16 5.32 36.12 -33.36
N ARG A 17 4.76 35.43 -34.36
CA ARG A 17 3.42 35.72 -34.89
C ARG A 17 2.31 35.39 -33.88
N ALA A 18 2.43 34.28 -33.15
CA ALA A 18 1.50 33.93 -32.10
C ALA A 18 1.51 34.96 -30.96
N ALA A 19 2.70 35.38 -30.51
CA ALA A 19 2.85 36.40 -29.47
C ALA A 19 2.22 37.75 -29.86
N ALA A 20 2.29 38.12 -31.14
CA ALA A 20 1.67 39.35 -31.66
C ALA A 20 0.12 39.34 -31.63
N THR A 21 -0.52 38.17 -31.44
CA THR A 21 -1.98 38.06 -31.31
C THR A 21 -2.49 38.17 -29.87
N ILE A 22 -1.59 38.21 -28.89
CA ILE A 22 -1.94 38.30 -27.47
C ILE A 22 -2.04 39.78 -27.09
N THR A 23 -3.26 40.31 -27.00
CA THR A 23 -3.50 41.62 -26.38
C THR A 23 -3.39 41.47 -24.86
N LEU A 24 -2.30 41.97 -24.29
CA LEU A 24 -2.19 42.16 -22.83
C LEU A 24 -3.16 43.27 -22.43
N ILE A 25 -4.14 42.93 -21.59
CA ILE A 25 -4.95 43.93 -20.90
C ILE A 25 -4.02 44.57 -19.87
N GLU A 26 -3.64 45.83 -20.09
CA GLU A 26 -2.91 46.60 -19.09
C GLU A 26 -3.67 46.56 -17.76
N PRO A 27 -2.98 46.40 -16.62
CA PRO A 27 -3.66 46.39 -15.33
C PRO A 27 -4.32 47.75 -15.12
N ALA A 28 -5.64 47.80 -15.32
CA ALA A 28 -6.45 48.92 -14.92
C ALA A 28 -6.17 49.16 -13.44
N ALA A 29 -5.60 50.32 -13.13
CA ALA A 29 -5.42 50.76 -11.75
C ALA A 29 -6.79 50.73 -11.07
N LEU A 30 -6.99 49.77 -10.17
CA LEU A 30 -8.14 49.72 -9.27
C LEU A 30 -8.09 50.95 -8.36
N THR A 31 -8.61 52.08 -8.84
CA THR A 31 -8.87 53.24 -8.00
C THR A 31 -10.08 52.93 -7.14
N LEU A 32 -9.80 52.52 -5.90
CA LEU A 32 -10.78 52.35 -4.84
C LEU A 32 -11.35 53.74 -4.46
N THR A 33 -12.33 54.24 -5.20
CA THR A 33 -13.06 55.47 -4.83
C THR A 33 -14.14 55.11 -3.82
N GLY A 34 -13.95 55.47 -2.55
CA GLY A 34 -14.99 55.29 -1.53
C GLY A 34 -14.59 55.36 -0.06
N LEU A 35 -13.38 55.82 0.30
CA LEU A 35 -13.01 55.99 1.71
C LEU A 35 -13.24 57.44 2.17
N PRO A 36 -13.91 57.66 3.32
CA PRO A 36 -14.22 58.99 3.83
C PRO A 36 -12.95 59.71 4.31
N GLU A 37 -12.90 61.03 4.10
CA GLU A 37 -11.77 61.89 4.44
C GLU A 37 -11.32 61.75 5.91
N PRO A 38 -10.00 61.74 6.19
CA PRO A 38 -9.52 61.68 7.55
C PRO A 38 -9.68 63.04 8.24
N ARG A 39 -10.62 63.10 9.19
CA ARG A 39 -10.67 64.14 10.22
C ARG A 39 -9.32 64.20 10.94
N ARG A 40 -8.66 65.35 10.87
CA ARG A 40 -7.48 65.71 11.69
C ARG A 40 -7.77 65.46 13.17
N ARG A 41 -7.31 64.33 13.72
CA ARG A 41 -7.26 64.07 15.16
C ARG A 41 -5.82 63.76 15.58
N ARG A 42 -5.21 64.79 16.16
CA ARG A 42 -4.04 64.85 17.06
C ARG A 42 -3.03 63.68 17.02
N VAL A 43 -1.82 64.05 16.63
CA VAL A 43 -0.54 63.31 16.54
C VAL A 43 -0.06 62.73 17.89
N ARG A 44 -0.82 61.82 18.52
CA ARG A 44 -0.34 61.05 19.68
C ARG A 44 -0.51 59.53 19.57
N GLY A 45 -1.10 59.02 18.48
CA GLY A 45 -1.35 57.58 18.28
C GLY A 45 -0.29 56.80 17.48
N LEU A 46 0.54 57.47 16.67
CA LEU A 46 1.45 56.78 15.74
C LEU A 46 2.69 56.15 16.41
N LEU A 47 3.11 56.66 17.58
CA LEU A 47 4.18 56.05 18.37
C LEU A 47 3.75 54.73 19.04
N GLY A 48 2.46 54.55 19.33
CA GLY A 48 1.94 53.31 19.93
C GLY A 48 1.86 52.15 18.94
N VAL A 49 1.47 52.43 17.69
CA VAL A 49 1.33 51.39 16.65
C VAL A 49 2.69 50.91 16.15
N ALA A 50 3.67 51.80 15.96
CA ALA A 50 5.02 51.40 15.58
C ALA A 50 5.71 50.55 16.68
N ALA A 51 5.50 50.89 17.95
CA ALA A 51 6.00 50.10 19.08
C ALA A 51 5.31 48.74 19.18
N ALA A 52 4.00 48.65 18.94
CA ALA A 52 3.27 47.40 18.92
C ALA A 52 3.68 46.49 17.75
N VAL A 53 3.87 47.03 16.54
CA VAL A 53 4.36 46.26 15.38
C VAL A 53 5.81 45.82 15.59
N ALA A 54 6.67 46.66 16.16
CA ALA A 54 8.04 46.27 16.52
C ALA A 54 8.09 45.22 17.64
N LEU A 55 7.15 45.23 18.60
CA LEU A 55 7.01 44.20 19.62
C LEU A 55 6.45 42.89 19.05
N ILE A 56 5.51 42.94 18.09
CA ILE A 56 4.98 41.76 17.42
C ILE A 56 6.02 41.15 16.47
N ALA A 57 6.72 41.98 15.69
CA ALA A 57 7.82 41.52 14.83
C ALA A 57 9.01 41.04 15.66
N GLY A 58 9.33 41.74 16.75
CA GLY A 58 10.35 41.32 17.72
C GLY A 58 9.97 40.01 18.43
N ALA A 59 8.71 39.83 18.81
CA ALA A 59 8.21 38.59 19.37
C ALA A 59 8.21 37.45 18.34
N ALA A 60 7.88 37.72 17.08
CA ALA A 60 7.96 36.72 16.01
C ALA A 60 9.40 36.26 15.76
N VAL A 61 10.36 37.19 15.69
CA VAL A 61 11.80 36.89 15.54
C VAL A 61 12.37 36.21 16.80
N VAL A 62 11.88 36.56 18.00
CA VAL A 62 12.29 35.91 19.25
C VAL A 62 11.66 34.53 19.39
N VAL A 63 10.44 34.30 18.91
CA VAL A 63 9.80 32.97 18.88
C VAL A 63 10.48 32.05 17.86
N GLU A 64 10.84 32.54 16.66
CA GLU A 64 11.64 31.77 15.70
C GLU A 64 13.02 31.41 16.28
N ARG A 65 13.66 32.30 17.04
CA ARG A 65 14.97 32.03 17.66
C ARG A 65 14.89 31.21 18.96
N LEU A 66 13.74 31.12 19.61
CA LEU A 66 13.53 30.29 20.80
C LEU A 66 13.15 28.84 20.45
N VAL A 67 12.77 28.55 19.20
CA VAL A 67 12.51 27.19 18.71
C VAL A 67 13.78 26.52 18.19
N ASP A 68 14.90 27.26 18.09
CA ASP A 68 16.20 26.77 17.65
C ASP A 68 17.09 26.33 18.82
N GLU A 69 16.50 25.84 19.92
CA GLU A 69 17.29 25.12 20.91
C GLU A 69 17.85 23.87 20.22
N PRO A 70 19.19 23.64 20.26
CA PRO A 70 19.79 22.46 19.67
C PRO A 70 19.13 21.24 20.30
N SER A 71 18.30 20.57 19.49
CA SER A 71 17.57 19.38 19.88
C SER A 71 18.56 18.44 20.57
N PRO A 72 18.26 17.96 21.79
CA PRO A 72 19.22 17.23 22.61
C PRO A 72 19.89 16.13 21.78
N ALA A 73 21.19 15.93 22.01
CA ALA A 73 21.94 14.86 21.38
C ALA A 73 21.16 13.56 21.59
N VAL A 74 20.77 12.92 20.50
CA VAL A 74 20.00 11.68 20.54
C VAL A 74 20.92 10.60 21.10
N THR A 75 20.69 10.20 22.34
CA THR A 75 21.48 9.17 23.02
C THR A 75 20.68 7.86 23.03
N GLY A 76 20.73 7.13 21.92
CA GLY A 76 20.16 5.79 21.83
C GLY A 76 20.52 5.15 20.50
N GLU A 77 20.83 3.85 20.53
CA GLU A 77 21.00 3.07 19.30
C GLU A 77 19.62 2.82 18.68
N PRO A 78 19.47 2.93 17.36
CA PRO A 78 18.23 2.58 16.70
C PRO A 78 17.91 1.10 16.91
N VAL A 79 16.62 0.78 17.06
CA VAL A 79 16.15 -0.61 17.24
C VAL A 79 16.31 -1.43 15.96
N GLU A 80 16.28 -0.77 14.79
CA GLU A 80 16.36 -1.45 13.51
C GLU A 80 17.77 -1.95 13.20
N ARG A 81 17.86 -3.16 12.67
CA ARG A 81 19.14 -3.84 12.39
C ARG A 81 19.10 -4.57 11.06
N PRO A 82 20.11 -4.40 10.19
CA PRO A 82 20.20 -5.18 8.96
C PRO A 82 20.30 -6.68 9.28
N HIS A 83 19.56 -7.48 8.54
CA HIS A 83 19.60 -8.92 8.73
C HIS A 83 20.91 -9.50 8.21
N THR A 84 21.52 -10.40 8.98
CA THR A 84 22.74 -11.11 8.59
C THR A 84 22.41 -12.56 8.28
N TYR A 85 22.73 -12.99 7.06
CA TYR A 85 22.45 -14.33 6.58
C TYR A 85 23.56 -15.32 6.99
N PRO A 86 23.20 -16.53 7.42
CA PRO A 86 24.11 -17.68 7.46
C PRO A 86 24.80 -17.94 6.12
N ALA A 87 25.95 -18.62 6.16
CA ALA A 87 26.73 -18.91 4.95
C ALA A 87 26.03 -19.88 3.98
N ASP A 88 25.15 -20.72 4.49
CA ASP A 88 24.32 -21.69 3.76
C ASP A 88 22.97 -21.12 3.31
N GLN A 89 22.77 -19.80 3.38
CA GLN A 89 21.56 -19.14 2.89
C GLN A 89 21.87 -18.10 1.82
N VAL A 90 20.91 -17.92 0.90
CA VAL A 90 20.97 -16.85 -0.10
C VAL A 90 20.77 -15.49 0.59
N PRO A 91 21.71 -14.53 0.47
CA PRO A 91 21.50 -13.18 0.97
C PRO A 91 20.49 -12.37 0.15
N SER A 92 20.01 -11.27 0.72
CA SER A 92 19.29 -10.28 -0.07
C SER A 92 20.23 -9.45 -0.94
N TYR A 93 20.01 -9.53 -2.25
CA TYR A 93 20.69 -8.72 -3.26
C TYR A 93 19.87 -7.52 -3.73
N LEU A 94 18.74 -7.20 -3.09
CA LEU A 94 17.90 -6.07 -3.50
C LEU A 94 18.67 -4.75 -3.57
N GLY A 95 18.68 -4.11 -4.73
CA GLY A 95 19.38 -2.84 -4.93
C GLY A 95 20.85 -3.02 -5.30
N PHE A 96 21.42 -4.22 -5.27
CA PHE A 96 22.79 -4.44 -5.76
C PHE A 96 22.86 -4.19 -7.27
N ASP A 97 24.05 -3.85 -7.74
CA ASP A 97 24.35 -3.96 -9.17
C ASP A 97 24.59 -5.42 -9.54
N ARG A 98 24.30 -5.76 -10.80
CA ARG A 98 24.55 -7.08 -11.39
C ARG A 98 25.90 -7.67 -10.98
N ASP A 99 26.97 -6.94 -11.20
CA ASP A 99 28.34 -7.45 -11.00
C ASP A 99 28.66 -7.64 -9.52
N ALA A 100 28.13 -6.78 -8.64
CA ALA A 100 28.30 -6.90 -7.19
C ALA A 100 27.59 -8.15 -6.64
N ALA A 101 26.37 -8.44 -7.12
CA ALA A 101 25.64 -9.64 -6.71
C ALA A 101 26.32 -10.93 -7.21
N VAL A 102 26.80 -10.93 -8.45
CA VAL A 102 27.58 -12.06 -9.02
C VAL A 102 28.84 -12.31 -8.19
N ALA A 103 29.61 -11.25 -7.91
CA ALA A 103 30.86 -11.36 -7.15
C ALA A 103 30.64 -11.89 -5.73
N ASP A 104 29.59 -11.43 -5.02
CA ASP A 104 29.27 -11.93 -3.68
C ASP A 104 28.85 -13.41 -3.71
N LEU A 105 28.01 -13.82 -4.67
CA LEU A 105 27.61 -15.23 -4.84
C LEU A 105 28.83 -16.13 -5.11
N GLU A 106 29.70 -15.74 -6.03
CA GLU A 106 30.91 -16.50 -6.35
C GLU A 106 31.87 -16.58 -5.16
N SER A 107 31.99 -15.51 -4.36
CA SER A 107 32.81 -15.50 -3.15
C SER A 107 32.32 -16.48 -2.07
N ARG A 108 31.02 -16.81 -2.09
CA ARG A 108 30.37 -17.79 -1.23
C ARG A 108 30.45 -19.22 -1.78
N GLY A 109 31.09 -19.42 -2.93
CA GLY A 109 31.17 -20.71 -3.61
C GLY A 109 29.88 -21.12 -4.32
N LEU A 110 28.98 -20.18 -4.61
CA LEU A 110 27.77 -20.39 -5.39
C LEU A 110 28.02 -20.01 -6.86
N ARG A 111 27.19 -20.53 -7.77
CA ARG A 111 27.17 -20.13 -9.17
C ARG A 111 26.11 -19.06 -9.38
N ALA A 112 26.44 -17.97 -10.06
CA ALA A 112 25.47 -16.96 -10.44
C ALA A 112 24.97 -17.18 -11.87
N LYS A 113 23.65 -17.05 -12.07
CA LYS A 113 23.04 -16.91 -13.39
C LYS A 113 22.26 -15.60 -13.42
N VAL A 114 22.56 -14.70 -14.34
CA VAL A 114 21.82 -13.43 -14.46
C VAL A 114 20.69 -13.56 -15.46
N VAL A 115 19.51 -13.07 -15.10
CA VAL A 115 18.36 -12.89 -16.00
C VAL A 115 17.95 -11.42 -15.93
N GLU A 116 17.83 -10.80 -17.11
CA GLU A 116 17.39 -9.42 -17.25
C GLU A 116 15.92 -9.41 -17.69
N GLU A 117 15.08 -8.69 -16.95
CA GLU A 117 13.65 -8.59 -17.20
C GLU A 117 13.27 -7.11 -17.38
N PRO A 118 12.56 -6.73 -18.45
CA PRO A 118 12.08 -5.38 -18.61
C PRO A 118 10.92 -5.13 -17.65
N ASP A 119 11.07 -4.15 -16.76
CA ASP A 119 10.00 -3.54 -15.98
C ASP A 119 9.99 -2.02 -16.22
N GLY A 120 8.90 -1.50 -16.78
CA GLY A 120 8.85 -0.33 -17.65
C GLY A 120 9.41 0.97 -17.07
N CYS A 121 9.43 1.13 -15.75
CA CYS A 121 9.85 2.36 -15.07
C CYS A 121 10.92 2.14 -13.98
N GLN A 122 11.69 1.06 -14.08
CA GLN A 122 12.67 0.67 -13.06
C GLN A 122 14.11 0.99 -13.49
N PRO A 123 15.04 1.21 -12.54
CA PRO A 123 16.43 1.46 -12.86
C PRO A 123 17.13 0.23 -13.44
N SER A 124 17.61 0.35 -14.67
CA SER A 124 18.39 -0.67 -15.35
C SER A 124 19.62 -1.10 -14.54
N GLY A 125 19.96 -2.39 -14.57
CA GLY A 125 21.16 -2.94 -13.93
C GLY A 125 21.02 -3.20 -12.43
N VAL A 126 19.90 -2.78 -11.83
CA VAL A 126 19.59 -3.01 -10.42
C VAL A 126 18.96 -4.39 -10.22
N VAL A 127 19.49 -5.14 -9.25
CA VAL A 127 18.96 -6.42 -8.80
C VAL A 127 17.69 -6.19 -7.99
N TRP A 128 16.60 -6.83 -8.40
CA TRP A 128 15.30 -6.73 -7.73
C TRP A 128 14.83 -8.04 -7.11
N GLY A 129 15.55 -9.14 -7.34
CA GLY A 129 15.21 -10.42 -6.73
C GLY A 129 16.20 -11.54 -7.06
N SER A 130 15.99 -12.69 -6.43
CA SER A 130 16.78 -13.90 -6.69
C SER A 130 15.92 -15.16 -6.65
N MET A 131 16.42 -16.23 -7.25
CA MET A 131 15.82 -17.56 -7.19
C MET A 131 16.92 -18.61 -7.02
N PRO A 132 17.00 -19.31 -5.87
CA PRO A 132 16.12 -19.19 -4.70
C PRO A 132 16.10 -17.78 -4.07
N PRO A 133 15.00 -17.39 -3.42
CA PRO A 133 14.87 -16.07 -2.78
C PRO A 133 15.75 -15.97 -1.54
N ALA A 134 15.95 -14.75 -1.05
CA ALA A 134 16.77 -14.50 0.12
C ALA A 134 16.27 -15.27 1.35
N GLY A 135 17.17 -15.90 2.10
CA GLY A 135 16.88 -16.79 3.22
C GLY A 135 16.67 -18.25 2.85
N ALA A 136 16.56 -18.58 1.56
CA ALA A 136 16.54 -19.98 1.12
C ALA A 136 17.88 -20.66 1.38
N VAL A 137 17.82 -21.92 1.83
CA VAL A 137 19.00 -22.75 2.09
C VAL A 137 19.61 -23.22 0.76
N VAL A 138 20.93 -23.15 0.64
CA VAL A 138 21.71 -23.53 -0.54
C VAL A 138 22.96 -24.30 -0.15
N GLU A 139 23.39 -25.19 -1.03
CA GLU A 139 24.64 -25.93 -0.92
C GLU A 139 25.75 -25.28 -1.76
N PRO A 140 27.04 -25.48 -1.40
CA PRO A 140 28.15 -25.01 -2.22
C PRO A 140 28.04 -25.54 -3.66
N GLY A 141 28.19 -24.64 -4.64
CA GLY A 141 28.06 -24.94 -6.05
C GLY A 141 26.62 -24.89 -6.59
N ASP A 142 25.62 -24.62 -5.76
CA ASP A 142 24.26 -24.35 -6.24
C ASP A 142 24.21 -23.11 -7.13
N THR A 143 23.23 -23.07 -8.02
CA THR A 143 23.03 -21.92 -8.92
C THR A 143 21.93 -21.01 -8.37
N VAL A 144 22.29 -19.76 -8.10
CA VAL A 144 21.34 -18.69 -7.78
C VAL A 144 21.10 -17.85 -9.02
N VAL A 145 19.84 -17.74 -9.43
CA VAL A 145 19.42 -16.85 -10.50
C VAL A 145 19.24 -15.45 -9.91
N VAL A 146 20.04 -14.48 -10.37
CA VAL A 146 19.93 -13.06 -10.03
C VAL A 146 19.05 -12.39 -11.07
N ARG A 147 17.97 -11.74 -10.63
CA ARG A 147 17.04 -11.02 -11.51
C ARG A 147 17.35 -9.53 -11.48
N VAL A 148 17.53 -8.97 -12.67
CA VAL A 148 18.00 -7.59 -12.87
C VAL A 148 17.01 -6.87 -13.78
N TYR A 149 16.77 -5.58 -13.54
CA TYR A 149 16.00 -4.78 -14.47
C TYR A 149 16.80 -4.54 -15.75
N ALA A 150 16.21 -4.90 -16.90
CA ALA A 150 16.82 -4.70 -18.20
C ALA A 150 16.90 -3.21 -18.56
N ALA A 151 17.80 -2.86 -19.49
CA ALA A 151 17.83 -1.53 -20.09
C ALA A 151 16.53 -1.28 -20.87
N GLN A 152 15.81 -0.22 -20.51
CA GLN A 152 14.56 0.16 -21.16
C GLN A 152 14.83 1.04 -22.38
N GLN A 153 14.05 0.82 -23.45
CA GLN A 153 13.97 1.79 -24.53
C GLN A 153 13.04 2.92 -24.08
N VAL A 154 13.63 4.07 -23.79
CA VAL A 154 13.03 5.37 -23.39
C VAL A 154 11.51 5.42 -23.59
N ILE A 155 10.77 4.94 -22.59
CA ILE A 155 9.42 5.41 -22.31
C ILE A 155 9.62 6.59 -21.36
N ASP A 156 8.83 7.65 -21.51
CA ASP A 156 8.86 8.83 -20.64
C ASP A 156 8.48 8.39 -19.22
N CYS A 157 9.49 7.98 -18.45
CA CYS A 157 9.32 7.43 -17.11
C CYS A 157 9.22 8.59 -16.13
N ASP A 158 8.06 9.22 -16.05
CA ASP A 158 7.73 10.19 -15.00
C ASP A 158 7.36 9.48 -13.68
N SER A 159 7.87 8.25 -13.50
CA SER A 159 7.48 7.37 -12.42
C SER A 159 8.42 7.52 -11.24
N PRO A 160 7.88 7.60 -10.01
CA PRO A 160 8.68 7.69 -8.80
C PRO A 160 9.57 6.45 -8.55
N GLY A 161 9.41 5.33 -9.29
CA GLY A 161 10.16 4.08 -9.08
C GLY A 161 11.68 4.25 -8.95
N PHE A 162 12.31 5.13 -9.76
CA PHE A 162 13.74 5.43 -9.66
C PHE A 162 14.14 5.95 -8.28
N LEU A 163 13.34 6.86 -7.71
CA LEU A 163 13.64 7.49 -6.43
C LEU A 163 13.51 6.50 -5.26
N GLY A 164 12.54 5.59 -5.34
CA GLY A 164 12.42 4.47 -4.40
C GLY A 164 13.68 3.62 -4.35
N TRP A 165 14.21 3.24 -5.52
CA TRP A 165 15.46 2.49 -5.62
C TRP A 165 16.68 3.29 -5.20
N SER A 166 16.77 4.58 -5.51
CA SER A 166 17.85 5.44 -5.01
C SER A 166 17.88 5.48 -3.49
N MET A 167 16.72 5.57 -2.83
CA MET A 167 16.62 5.48 -1.37
C MET A 167 17.05 4.11 -0.83
N VAL A 168 16.60 3.01 -1.44
CA VAL A 168 17.02 1.65 -1.06
C VAL A 168 18.55 1.52 -1.16
N ARG A 169 19.13 1.94 -2.29
CA ARG A 169 20.57 1.83 -2.55
C ARG A 169 21.37 2.73 -1.61
N PHE A 170 20.94 3.95 -1.36
CA PHE A 170 21.54 4.84 -0.37
C PHE A 170 21.54 4.23 1.03
N ALA A 171 20.42 3.65 1.47
CA ALA A 171 20.32 3.01 2.79
C ALA A 171 21.32 1.85 2.93
N ARG A 172 21.44 1.03 1.88
CA ARG A 172 22.43 -0.05 1.80
C ARG A 172 23.88 0.42 1.61
N GLY A 173 24.11 1.72 1.39
CA GLY A 173 25.42 2.28 1.10
C GLY A 173 25.99 1.87 -0.27
N LEU A 174 25.10 1.62 -1.23
CA LEU A 174 25.41 1.24 -2.62
C LEU A 174 25.46 2.45 -3.56
N ASP A 175 24.76 3.53 -3.20
CA ASP A 175 24.71 4.79 -3.95
C ASP A 175 24.90 6.01 -3.04
N GLU A 176 25.08 7.17 -3.67
CA GLU A 176 25.01 8.47 -3.02
C GLU A 176 23.58 8.80 -2.53
N ALA A 177 23.49 9.78 -1.63
CA ALA A 177 22.21 10.29 -1.16
C ALA A 177 21.39 10.89 -2.31
N PRO A 178 20.07 10.59 -2.37
CA PRO A 178 19.18 11.28 -3.29
C PRO A 178 19.02 12.75 -2.91
N GLU A 179 18.30 13.50 -3.74
CA GLU A 179 18.01 14.90 -3.48
C GLU A 179 16.94 15.04 -2.39
N PHE A 180 17.34 15.70 -1.30
CA PHE A 180 16.48 16.07 -0.19
C PHE A 180 16.09 17.54 -0.32
N ALA A 181 14.87 17.86 0.09
CA ALA A 181 14.43 19.24 0.25
C ALA A 181 15.32 19.97 1.28
N ASP A 182 15.35 21.30 1.26
CA ASP A 182 16.09 22.10 2.25
C ASP A 182 15.77 21.69 3.68
N SER A 183 14.53 21.24 3.91
CA SER A 183 14.12 20.69 5.17
C SER A 183 13.27 19.43 5.05
N VAL A 184 13.68 18.42 5.81
CA VAL A 184 13.09 17.08 5.82
C VAL A 184 12.48 16.79 7.19
N THR A 185 11.26 16.28 7.21
CA THR A 185 10.59 15.85 8.44
C THR A 185 10.70 14.34 8.62
N LEU A 186 11.41 13.90 9.64
CA LEU A 186 11.50 12.49 10.03
C LEU A 186 10.43 12.19 11.08
N THR A 187 9.64 11.13 10.90
CA THR A 187 8.56 10.75 11.83
C THR A 187 8.67 9.27 12.21
N THR A 188 8.56 8.95 13.51
CA THR A 188 8.57 7.58 14.04
C THR A 188 7.15 6.99 14.08
N PRO A 189 7.02 5.66 14.29
CA PRO A 189 5.71 5.03 14.44
C PRO A 189 4.90 5.56 15.63
N GLY A 190 5.56 6.01 16.71
CA GLY A 190 4.91 6.64 17.88
C GLY A 190 4.42 8.08 17.64
N GLY A 191 4.72 8.64 16.46
CA GLY A 191 4.33 9.99 16.08
C GLY A 191 5.32 11.08 16.49
N ALA A 192 6.42 10.73 17.16
CA ALA A 192 7.52 11.68 17.37
C ALA A 192 8.09 12.09 16.02
N SER A 193 8.32 13.39 15.84
CA SER A 193 8.85 13.94 14.60
C SER A 193 9.99 14.92 14.84
N ARG A 194 10.89 15.01 13.87
CA ARG A 194 12.04 15.91 13.88
C ARG A 194 12.23 16.50 12.49
N LYS A 195 12.38 17.83 12.43
CA LYS A 195 12.74 18.54 11.22
C LYS A 195 14.27 18.69 11.13
N VAL A 196 14.85 18.31 10.01
CA VAL A 196 16.31 18.29 9.77
C VAL A 196 16.61 19.00 8.46
N ALA A 197 17.79 19.62 8.33
CA ALA A 197 18.25 20.13 7.04
C ALA A 197 18.56 18.96 6.09
N GLY A 198 18.02 18.96 4.87
CA GLY A 198 18.24 17.84 3.93
C GLY A 198 19.71 17.62 3.57
N SER A 199 20.50 18.69 3.52
CA SER A 199 21.95 18.61 3.32
C SER A 199 22.68 17.83 4.41
N ALA A 200 22.15 17.82 5.64
CA ALA A 200 22.71 17.10 6.77
C ALA A 200 22.34 15.60 6.79
N LEU A 201 21.43 15.19 5.91
CA LEU A 201 21.01 13.80 5.72
C LEU A 201 21.82 13.07 4.62
N ARG A 202 22.71 13.76 3.91
CA ARG A 202 23.56 13.14 2.86
C ARG A 202 24.52 12.07 3.40
N ASP A 203 24.87 12.11 4.68
CA ASP A 203 25.61 11.04 5.34
C ASP A 203 24.64 10.02 5.93
N ARG A 204 24.64 8.79 5.39
CA ARG A 204 23.80 7.69 5.88
C ARG A 204 24.07 7.31 7.34
N ARG A 205 25.26 7.62 7.86
CA ARG A 205 25.67 7.35 9.25
C ARG A 205 25.39 8.52 10.19
N SER A 206 24.79 9.59 9.69
CA SER A 206 24.44 10.75 10.49
C SER A 206 23.48 10.36 11.63
N PRO A 207 23.75 10.77 12.88
CA PRO A 207 22.83 10.52 13.99
C PRO A 207 21.52 11.31 13.84
N LEU A 208 21.44 12.22 12.85
CA LEU A 208 20.23 12.97 12.53
C LEU A 208 19.14 12.10 11.91
N TRP A 209 19.48 10.92 11.39
CA TRP A 209 18.49 9.93 10.95
C TRP A 209 17.69 9.31 12.09
N VAL A 210 18.16 9.47 13.34
CA VAL A 210 17.55 8.86 14.52
C VAL A 210 16.55 9.81 15.17
N VAL A 211 15.34 9.31 15.40
CA VAL A 211 14.29 9.96 16.18
C VAL A 211 13.87 8.99 17.27
N CYS A 212 13.81 9.46 18.52
CA CYS A 212 13.44 8.64 19.67
C CYS A 212 12.11 9.09 20.26
N ASP A 213 11.32 8.11 20.70
CA ASP A 213 10.04 8.29 21.36
C ASP A 213 9.84 7.23 22.44
N ALA A 214 9.27 7.60 23.59
CA ALA A 214 8.95 6.67 24.68
C ALA A 214 10.10 5.73 25.15
N GLY A 215 11.36 6.10 24.92
CA GLY A 215 12.53 5.29 25.28
C GLY A 215 13.04 4.35 24.18
N GLU A 216 12.37 4.32 23.02
CA GLU A 216 12.82 3.61 21.82
C GLU A 216 13.33 4.62 20.78
N CYS A 217 14.36 4.23 20.04
CA CYS A 217 14.97 5.05 19.00
C CYS A 217 14.81 4.35 17.67
N HIS A 218 14.39 5.10 16.66
CA HIS A 218 14.18 4.60 15.32
C HIS A 218 15.02 5.38 14.33
N SER A 219 15.57 4.69 13.33
CA SER A 219 16.28 5.33 12.22
C SER A 219 15.62 4.99 10.89
N ALA A 220 15.23 6.01 10.13
CA ALA A 220 14.55 5.78 8.84
C ALA A 220 15.43 5.00 7.84
N ILE A 221 16.74 5.28 7.85
CA ILE A 221 17.70 4.58 7.00
C ILE A 221 17.97 3.16 7.50
N ALA A 222 18.11 2.96 8.82
CA ALA A 222 18.31 1.62 9.37
C ALA A 222 17.09 0.74 9.16
N ALA A 223 15.89 1.30 9.28
CA ALA A 223 14.64 0.60 8.99
C ALA A 223 14.51 0.21 7.52
N LEU A 224 14.89 1.10 6.60
CA LEU A 224 14.89 0.77 5.17
C LEU A 224 15.92 -0.32 4.85
N GLU A 225 17.12 -0.24 5.45
CA GLU A 225 18.16 -1.26 5.30
C GLU A 225 17.72 -2.62 5.88
N GLU A 226 17.13 -2.64 7.07
CA GLU A 226 16.52 -3.84 7.66
C GLU A 226 15.44 -4.42 6.75
N LEU A 227 14.55 -3.57 6.25
CA LEU A 227 13.42 -3.97 5.42
C LEU A 227 13.88 -4.67 4.13
N VAL A 228 14.91 -4.16 3.46
CA VAL A 228 15.43 -4.77 2.22
C VAL A 228 16.42 -5.92 2.47
N THR A 229 16.89 -6.11 3.70
CA THR A 229 17.80 -7.21 4.06
C THR A 229 17.11 -8.36 4.77
N THR A 230 15.91 -8.16 5.32
CA THR A 230 15.19 -9.21 6.05
C THR A 230 14.60 -10.22 5.06
N PRO A 231 14.77 -11.54 5.28
CA PRO A 231 14.12 -12.54 4.46
C PRO A 231 12.61 -12.48 4.66
N PHE A 232 11.89 -12.65 3.56
CA PHE A 232 10.45 -12.66 3.54
C PHE A 232 9.94 -14.08 3.43
N THR A 233 8.88 -14.42 4.15
CA THR A 233 8.28 -15.76 4.12
C THR A 233 6.78 -15.72 3.84
N SER A 234 6.31 -16.66 3.02
CA SER A 234 4.89 -16.94 2.78
C SER A 234 4.64 -18.42 3.05
N GLY A 235 3.68 -18.74 3.91
CA GLY A 235 3.45 -20.14 4.34
C GLY A 235 4.69 -20.82 4.95
N GLY A 236 5.61 -20.05 5.55
CA GLY A 236 6.88 -20.56 6.09
C GLY A 236 8.00 -20.76 5.05
N HIS A 237 7.74 -20.47 3.77
CA HIS A 237 8.72 -20.59 2.70
C HIS A 237 9.30 -19.21 2.32
N PRO A 238 10.62 -19.09 2.13
CA PRO A 238 11.24 -17.87 1.63
C PRO A 238 10.67 -17.44 0.28
N VAL A 239 10.46 -16.14 0.10
CA VAL A 239 9.88 -15.53 -1.10
C VAL A 239 10.60 -14.23 -1.45
N SER A 240 10.63 -13.87 -2.75
CA SER A 240 11.26 -12.62 -3.18
C SER A 240 10.32 -11.45 -2.92
N PRO A 241 10.77 -10.39 -2.24
CA PRO A 241 10.00 -9.16 -2.16
C PRO A 241 10.07 -8.37 -3.46
N TYR A 242 9.16 -7.42 -3.60
CA TYR A 242 9.12 -6.39 -4.63
C TYR A 242 9.25 -5.03 -3.95
N VAL A 243 10.11 -4.18 -4.49
CA VAL A 243 10.19 -2.77 -4.07
C VAL A 243 9.23 -1.98 -4.94
N ARG A 244 8.27 -1.30 -4.32
CA ARG A 244 7.34 -0.41 -5.00
C ARG A 244 7.40 0.98 -4.39
N LEU A 245 7.26 1.99 -5.24
CA LEU A 245 6.93 3.34 -4.82
C LEU A 245 5.59 3.69 -5.45
N ASP A 246 4.52 3.60 -4.68
CA ASP A 246 3.17 3.79 -5.19
C ASP A 246 2.33 4.74 -4.33
N ALA A 247 1.22 5.18 -4.93
CA ALA A 247 0.18 5.97 -4.27
C ALA A 247 -0.91 5.09 -3.63
N LEU A 248 -0.76 3.75 -3.63
CA LEU A 248 -1.71 2.83 -2.99
C LEU A 248 -1.72 2.97 -1.46
N SER A 249 -0.78 3.77 -0.93
CA SER A 249 -0.78 4.40 0.40
C SER A 249 -2.13 4.92 0.89
N GLN A 250 -2.98 5.40 -0.02
CA GLN A 250 -4.29 5.94 0.31
C GLN A 250 -5.25 4.90 0.93
N LEU A 251 -5.06 3.60 0.64
CA LEU A 251 -5.88 2.55 1.22
C LEU A 251 -5.44 2.20 2.66
N CYS A 252 -4.18 2.47 2.99
CA CYS A 252 -3.60 2.13 4.29
C CYS A 252 -3.61 3.25 5.31
N ARG A 253 -3.81 4.48 4.85
CA ARG A 253 -3.95 5.66 5.68
C ARG A 253 -5.04 6.55 5.12
N LYS A 254 -5.94 7.04 5.98
CA LYS A 254 -6.89 8.12 5.67
C LYS A 254 -6.21 9.50 5.45
N LYS A 255 -5.00 9.54 4.88
CA LYS A 255 -4.23 10.78 4.66
C LYS A 255 -4.16 11.16 3.18
N SER A 256 -3.81 12.42 2.92
CA SER A 256 -3.99 13.13 1.65
C SER A 256 -3.22 12.54 0.46
N SER A 257 -3.68 12.89 -0.74
CA SER A 257 -3.25 12.40 -2.05
C SER A 257 -1.83 12.75 -2.52
N SER A 258 -0.95 13.27 -1.65
CA SER A 258 0.41 13.74 -2.01
C SER A 258 1.54 12.82 -1.56
N ASP A 259 1.25 11.78 -0.77
CA ASP A 259 2.27 10.96 -0.12
C ASP A 259 2.50 9.67 -0.93
N LEU A 260 3.75 9.37 -1.28
CA LEU A 260 4.12 8.08 -1.89
C LEU A 260 4.72 7.15 -0.85
N ALA A 261 4.44 5.87 -0.98
CA ALA A 261 4.93 4.85 -0.07
C ALA A 261 6.09 4.10 -0.67
N LEU A 262 7.27 4.16 -0.09
CA LEU A 262 8.30 3.17 -0.41
C LEU A 262 7.98 1.91 0.39
N THR A 263 7.36 0.96 -0.30
CA THR A 263 7.01 -0.33 0.26
C THR A 263 7.98 -1.38 -0.27
N VAL A 264 8.40 -2.27 0.62
CA VAL A 264 9.06 -3.51 0.24
C VAL A 264 8.06 -4.59 0.59
N GLU A 265 7.32 -4.98 -0.42
CA GLU A 265 6.21 -5.89 -0.28
C GLU A 265 6.66 -7.30 -0.62
N VAL A 266 6.13 -8.26 0.10
CA VAL A 266 6.12 -9.61 -0.40
C VAL A 266 4.90 -9.72 -1.28
N ASN A 267 5.06 -10.31 -2.47
CA ASN A 267 3.90 -10.83 -3.18
C ASN A 267 3.42 -12.08 -2.41
N THR A 268 2.84 -11.88 -1.23
CA THR A 268 2.04 -12.92 -0.59
C THR A 268 0.76 -12.98 -1.38
N ASP A 269 0.37 -14.19 -1.81
CA ASP A 269 -0.81 -14.48 -2.64
C ASP A 269 -2.17 -14.05 -2.03
N GLY A 270 -2.17 -13.22 -0.98
CA GLY A 270 -3.35 -12.66 -0.35
C GLY A 270 -3.01 -11.58 0.66
N VAL A 271 -3.46 -10.35 0.36
CA VAL A 271 -4.08 -9.39 1.29
C VAL A 271 -3.34 -9.04 2.59
N GLY A 272 -2.17 -8.43 2.46
CA GLY A 272 -1.85 -7.26 3.27
C GLY A 272 -1.90 -6.03 2.36
N ILE A 273 -3.02 -5.30 2.32
CA ILE A 273 -3.08 -4.01 1.57
C ILE A 273 -2.01 -3.06 2.14
N CYS A 274 -1.65 -3.24 3.41
CA CYS A 274 -0.67 -2.44 4.11
C CYS A 274 0.57 -3.27 4.45
N PRO A 275 1.75 -2.82 4.01
CA PRO A 275 2.99 -3.49 4.37
C PRO A 275 3.17 -3.49 5.88
N ARG A 276 3.62 -4.63 6.43
CA ARG A 276 3.94 -4.78 7.86
C ARG A 276 5.11 -3.90 8.30
N LYS A 277 5.89 -3.34 7.38
CA LYS A 277 6.92 -2.33 7.64
C LYS A 277 7.03 -1.50 6.37
N ALA A 278 6.90 -0.19 6.48
CA ALA A 278 7.10 0.72 5.36
C ALA A 278 7.78 2.01 5.78
N VAL A 279 8.42 2.63 4.81
CA VAL A 279 8.94 3.99 4.90
C VAL A 279 8.15 4.84 3.92
N TRP A 280 7.30 5.72 4.43
CA TRP A 280 6.56 6.66 3.58
C TRP A 280 7.45 7.84 3.24
N LEU A 281 7.42 8.26 1.97
CA LEU A 281 8.17 9.39 1.47
C LEU A 281 7.19 10.50 1.08
N THR A 282 7.42 11.71 1.58
CA THR A 282 6.71 12.90 1.13
C THR A 282 7.64 13.76 0.30
N PHE A 283 7.10 14.45 -0.70
CA PHE A 283 7.86 15.28 -1.64
C PHE A 283 7.43 16.74 -1.54
N ASP A 284 8.35 17.66 -1.81
CA ASP A 284 8.01 19.06 -2.05
C ASP A 284 7.53 19.28 -3.49
N GLY A 285 7.22 20.54 -3.84
CA GLY A 285 6.74 20.89 -5.18
C GLY A 285 7.79 20.73 -6.29
N ASP A 286 9.06 20.56 -5.93
CA ASP A 286 10.19 20.36 -6.85
C ASP A 286 10.57 18.87 -6.98
N GLY A 287 9.86 17.98 -6.27
CA GLY A 287 10.09 16.54 -6.30
C GLY A 287 11.21 16.05 -5.37
N HIS A 288 11.74 16.90 -4.49
CA HIS A 288 12.73 16.47 -3.50
C HIS A 288 12.05 15.83 -2.29
N ILE A 289 12.73 14.88 -1.65
CA ILE A 289 12.23 14.23 -0.44
C ILE A 289 12.15 15.27 0.70
N SER A 290 10.93 15.57 1.15
CA SER A 290 10.62 16.56 2.20
C SER A 290 10.19 15.91 3.53
N GLY A 291 9.98 14.60 3.54
CA GLY A 291 9.65 13.86 4.74
C GLY A 291 9.80 12.36 4.59
N LEU A 292 10.14 11.72 5.71
CA LEU A 292 10.19 10.28 5.84
C LEU A 292 9.40 9.88 7.09
N GLU A 293 8.46 8.97 6.92
CA GLU A 293 7.69 8.45 8.03
C GLU A 293 7.85 6.94 8.13
N LEU A 294 8.27 6.49 9.30
CA LEU A 294 8.39 5.09 9.63
C LEU A 294 7.03 4.59 10.06
N SER A 295 6.50 3.61 9.34
CA SER A 295 5.33 2.87 9.76
C SER A 295 5.76 1.45 10.06
N ILE A 296 6.01 1.23 11.33
CA ILE A 296 5.88 -0.09 11.93
C ILE A 296 4.40 -0.11 12.34
N PRO A 297 3.54 -0.96 11.74
CA PRO A 297 2.28 -1.26 12.36
C PRO A 297 2.63 -1.64 13.79
N VAL A 298 2.03 -0.92 14.73
CA VAL A 298 1.79 -1.50 16.04
C VAL A 298 1.17 -2.84 15.70
N GLU A 299 1.86 -3.94 16.00
CA GLU A 299 1.20 -5.24 15.95
C GLU A 299 -0.07 -5.02 16.75
N ASP A 300 -1.24 -5.00 16.08
CA ASP A 300 -2.48 -5.11 16.82
C ASP A 300 -2.23 -6.36 17.66
N PRO A 301 -2.11 -6.23 19.00
CA PRO A 301 -1.66 -7.31 19.85
C PRO A 301 -2.53 -8.48 19.45
N PRO A 302 -1.95 -9.59 18.93
CA PRO A 302 -2.63 -10.54 18.04
C PRO A 302 -3.99 -10.78 18.64
N ALA A 303 -5.03 -10.15 18.05
CA ALA A 303 -6.25 -9.80 18.77
C ALA A 303 -6.67 -11.02 19.56
N GLU A 304 -6.42 -11.03 20.89
CA GLU A 304 -6.21 -12.24 21.70
C GLU A 304 -7.21 -13.30 21.23
N ALA A 305 -6.78 -14.24 20.38
CA ALA A 305 -7.64 -14.89 19.38
C ALA A 305 -8.95 -15.32 20.02
N VAL A 306 -9.95 -14.42 19.97
CA VAL A 306 -11.20 -14.65 20.66
C VAL A 306 -11.82 -15.72 19.80
N GLU A 307 -11.80 -16.96 20.30
CA GLU A 307 -12.37 -18.09 19.58
C GLU A 307 -13.77 -17.63 19.17
N PRO A 308 -14.01 -17.47 17.86
CA PRO A 308 -15.26 -16.88 17.41
C PRO A 308 -16.37 -17.77 17.94
N PRO A 309 -17.49 -17.18 18.39
CA PRO A 309 -18.58 -17.96 18.93
C PRO A 309 -18.97 -19.05 17.93
N LYS A 310 -19.22 -20.26 18.43
CA LYS A 310 -19.69 -21.36 17.58
C LYS A 310 -21.11 -21.06 17.11
N PRO A 311 -21.44 -21.32 15.83
CA PRO A 311 -22.81 -21.20 15.38
C PRO A 311 -23.70 -22.19 16.14
N THR A 312 -24.99 -21.88 16.26
CA THR A 312 -25.98 -22.83 16.81
C THR A 312 -25.97 -24.11 16.00
N GLU A 313 -26.30 -25.25 16.61
CA GLU A 313 -26.29 -26.56 15.95
C GLU A 313 -26.95 -26.57 14.56
N PRO A 314 -28.20 -26.09 14.37
CA PRO A 314 -28.85 -26.17 13.06
C PRO A 314 -28.12 -25.38 11.97
N ARG A 315 -27.54 -24.24 12.35
CA ARG A 315 -26.78 -23.38 11.45
C ARG A 315 -25.44 -24.00 11.09
N ARG A 316 -24.78 -24.67 12.05
CA ARG A 316 -23.54 -25.40 11.80
C ARG A 316 -23.78 -26.56 10.83
N GLU A 317 -24.78 -27.39 11.11
CA GLU A 317 -25.15 -28.53 10.27
C GLU A 317 -25.49 -28.08 8.83
N SER A 318 -26.26 -27.01 8.69
CA SER A 318 -26.63 -26.47 7.36
C SER A 318 -25.44 -25.91 6.61
N ALA A 319 -24.50 -25.25 7.31
CA ALA A 319 -23.27 -24.74 6.71
C ALA A 319 -22.31 -25.87 6.29
N GLU A 320 -22.16 -26.92 7.09
CA GLU A 320 -21.38 -28.11 6.76
C GLU A 320 -22.01 -28.88 5.59
N GLN A 321 -23.34 -29.00 5.57
CA GLN A 321 -24.09 -29.59 4.47
C GLN A 321 -23.95 -28.76 3.19
N PHE A 322 -23.95 -27.43 3.27
CA PHE A 322 -23.66 -26.55 2.14
C PHE A 322 -22.27 -26.82 1.55
N VAL A 323 -21.22 -26.98 2.38
CA VAL A 323 -19.86 -27.33 1.92
C VAL A 323 -19.83 -28.70 1.25
N ALA A 324 -20.42 -29.72 1.87
CA ALA A 324 -20.49 -31.06 1.31
C ALA A 324 -21.27 -31.10 -0.02
N TRP A 325 -22.39 -30.39 -0.07
CA TRP A 325 -23.16 -30.22 -1.30
C TRP A 325 -22.35 -29.47 -2.35
N ALA A 326 -21.72 -28.34 -2.06
CA ALA A 326 -20.91 -27.59 -3.02
C ALA A 326 -19.80 -28.46 -3.64
N ARG A 327 -19.16 -29.32 -2.84
CA ARG A 327 -18.12 -30.26 -3.26
C ARG A 327 -18.64 -31.55 -3.93
N GLY A 328 -19.95 -31.72 -4.07
CA GLY A 328 -20.55 -32.91 -4.66
C GLY A 328 -20.50 -34.17 -3.80
N THR A 329 -20.18 -34.05 -2.50
CA THR A 329 -20.08 -35.18 -1.57
C THR A 329 -21.34 -35.35 -0.69
N GLY A 330 -22.28 -34.39 -0.75
CA GLY A 330 -23.53 -34.39 0.00
C GLY A 330 -24.75 -33.92 -0.80
N GLY A 331 -25.93 -34.09 -0.22
CA GLY A 331 -27.20 -33.53 -0.73
C GLY A 331 -27.37 -32.06 -0.36
N ALA A 332 -28.20 -31.34 -1.11
CA ALA A 332 -28.46 -29.90 -0.87
C ALA A 332 -28.92 -29.65 0.57
N PRO A 333 -28.45 -28.58 1.23
CA PRO A 333 -29.04 -28.11 2.48
C PRO A 333 -30.46 -27.57 2.23
N ASP A 334 -31.19 -27.34 3.31
CA ASP A 334 -32.48 -26.65 3.23
C ASP A 334 -32.23 -25.18 2.86
N PHE A 335 -32.72 -24.80 1.69
CA PHE A 335 -32.68 -23.43 1.18
C PHE A 335 -34.06 -22.81 1.24
N ALA A 336 -34.10 -21.49 1.44
CA ALA A 336 -35.32 -20.72 1.24
C ALA A 336 -35.80 -20.80 -0.21
N ASP A 337 -37.10 -20.61 -0.42
CA ASP A 337 -37.74 -20.53 -1.76
C ASP A 337 -37.00 -19.58 -2.72
N SER A 338 -36.27 -18.60 -2.18
CA SER A 338 -35.39 -17.75 -2.95
C SER A 338 -34.13 -17.38 -2.15
N VAL A 339 -32.95 -17.64 -2.71
CA VAL A 339 -31.66 -17.36 -2.07
C VAL A 339 -30.96 -16.20 -2.77
N ARG A 340 -30.44 -15.24 -2.01
CA ARG A 340 -29.59 -14.18 -2.57
C ARG A 340 -28.17 -14.70 -2.78
N ASN A 341 -27.71 -14.70 -4.03
CA ASN A 341 -26.29 -14.88 -4.35
C ASN A 341 -25.62 -13.51 -4.44
N LEU A 342 -24.67 -13.26 -3.55
CA LEU A 342 -24.01 -11.96 -3.38
C LEU A 342 -22.54 -12.13 -3.78
N GLY A 343 -22.16 -11.60 -4.94
CA GLY A 343 -20.79 -11.60 -5.43
C GLY A 343 -20.19 -10.20 -5.45
N PRO A 344 -18.86 -10.04 -5.45
CA PRO A 344 -18.24 -8.73 -5.59
C PRO A 344 -18.62 -8.10 -6.92
N GLY A 345 -19.31 -6.95 -6.87
CA GLY A 345 -19.81 -6.27 -8.08
C GLY A 345 -21.12 -6.82 -8.65
N PHE A 346 -21.73 -7.85 -8.06
CA PHE A 346 -22.94 -8.48 -8.60
C PHE A 346 -24.00 -8.71 -7.52
N VAL A 347 -25.11 -7.97 -7.62
CA VAL A 347 -26.38 -8.30 -6.95
C VAL A 347 -27.31 -8.85 -8.03
N GLY A 348 -27.25 -10.16 -8.23
CA GLY A 348 -28.16 -10.84 -9.16
C GLY A 348 -29.59 -10.90 -8.63
N ASP A 349 -30.51 -11.24 -9.52
CA ASP A 349 -31.85 -11.71 -9.12
C ASP A 349 -31.71 -12.88 -8.13
N PRO A 350 -32.65 -13.04 -7.18
CA PRO A 350 -32.55 -14.14 -6.24
C PRO A 350 -32.66 -15.47 -6.98
N ASN A 351 -31.83 -16.44 -6.59
CA ASN A 351 -31.86 -17.79 -7.11
C ASN A 351 -33.12 -18.51 -6.58
N THR A 352 -34.04 -18.84 -7.47
CA THR A 352 -35.28 -19.56 -7.18
C THR A 352 -35.17 -21.08 -7.29
N GLU A 353 -34.01 -21.60 -7.69
CA GLU A 353 -33.67 -23.03 -7.75
C GLU A 353 -32.33 -23.27 -7.01
N PRO A 354 -32.22 -22.87 -5.73
CA PRO A 354 -30.96 -22.91 -4.98
C PRO A 354 -30.38 -24.31 -4.78
N GLU A 355 -31.19 -25.36 -4.86
CA GLU A 355 -30.77 -26.76 -4.79
C GLU A 355 -30.00 -27.23 -6.04
N SER A 356 -30.08 -26.49 -7.15
CA SER A 356 -29.37 -26.77 -8.39
C SER A 356 -28.12 -25.91 -8.50
N ARG A 357 -26.94 -26.55 -8.48
CA ARG A 357 -25.62 -25.89 -8.58
C ARG A 357 -25.48 -25.04 -9.86
N GLU A 358 -26.23 -25.36 -10.91
CA GLU A 358 -26.16 -24.65 -12.20
C GLU A 358 -26.64 -23.19 -12.09
N TYR A 359 -27.52 -22.87 -11.13
CA TYR A 359 -28.06 -21.52 -10.94
C TYR A 359 -27.23 -20.63 -10.00
N TRP A 360 -26.10 -21.14 -9.53
CA TRP A 360 -25.18 -20.37 -8.70
C TRP A 360 -24.21 -19.55 -9.56
N SER A 361 -23.84 -20.02 -10.76
CA SER A 361 -22.94 -19.29 -11.65
C SER A 361 -23.53 -17.92 -12.08
N GLY A 362 -22.98 -16.82 -11.56
CA GLY A 362 -23.34 -15.44 -11.94
C GLY A 362 -23.01 -15.08 -13.40
N CYS A 363 -22.37 -15.98 -14.15
CA CYS A 363 -22.07 -15.83 -15.56
C CYS A 363 -23.29 -16.08 -16.46
N SER A 364 -24.18 -15.09 -16.57
CA SER A 364 -25.14 -14.87 -17.69
C SER A 364 -25.60 -16.11 -18.51
N GLY A 365 -26.03 -17.17 -17.82
CA GLY A 365 -26.73 -18.32 -18.44
C GLY A 365 -25.89 -19.22 -19.36
N LEU A 366 -24.55 -19.17 -19.31
CA LEU A 366 -23.71 -20.02 -20.16
C LEU A 366 -23.29 -21.36 -19.52
N GLY A 367 -23.67 -21.62 -18.25
CA GLY A 367 -23.49 -22.93 -17.63
C GLY A 367 -22.04 -23.41 -17.52
N PHE A 368 -21.08 -22.49 -17.52
CA PHE A 368 -19.67 -22.83 -17.36
C PHE A 368 -19.31 -22.89 -15.87
N PRO A 369 -18.94 -24.07 -15.33
CA PRO A 369 -18.52 -24.22 -13.95
C PRO A 369 -17.19 -23.49 -13.61
N ASP A 370 -16.50 -22.94 -14.61
CA ASP A 370 -15.16 -22.34 -14.46
C ASP A 370 -15.17 -20.80 -14.36
N CYS A 371 -16.34 -20.17 -14.28
CA CYS A 371 -16.42 -18.75 -13.95
C CYS A 371 -16.09 -18.57 -12.45
N GLY A 372 -14.82 -18.39 -12.11
CA GLY A 372 -14.27 -18.39 -10.75
C GLY A 372 -14.74 -17.29 -9.77
N ILE A 373 -15.93 -16.72 -9.96
CA ILE A 373 -16.56 -15.74 -9.06
C ILE A 373 -17.93 -16.29 -8.63
N ASP A 374 -17.93 -17.50 -8.07
CA ASP A 374 -19.12 -18.15 -7.52
C ASP A 374 -18.75 -18.94 -6.25
N PRO A 375 -19.55 -18.84 -5.16
CA PRO A 375 -19.25 -19.53 -3.89
C PRO A 375 -19.15 -21.06 -4.02
N ILE A 376 -19.90 -21.70 -4.93
CA ILE A 376 -19.85 -23.15 -5.14
C ILE A 376 -18.56 -23.53 -5.85
N ALA A 377 -18.22 -22.82 -6.93
CA ALA A 377 -16.97 -23.02 -7.67
C ALA A 377 -15.75 -22.81 -6.75
N SER A 378 -15.77 -21.76 -5.91
CA SER A 378 -14.68 -21.52 -4.95
C SER A 378 -14.52 -22.68 -3.96
N LEU A 379 -15.60 -23.20 -3.37
CA LEU A 379 -15.54 -24.36 -2.45
C LEU A 379 -15.14 -25.67 -3.13
N LEU A 380 -15.50 -25.82 -4.41
CA LEU A 380 -15.15 -26.98 -5.22
C LEU A 380 -13.65 -27.01 -5.54
N HIS A 381 -13.07 -25.84 -5.81
CA HIS A 381 -11.65 -25.71 -6.20
C HIS A 381 -10.69 -25.55 -5.02
N ASP A 382 -11.16 -25.11 -3.85
CA ASP A 382 -10.35 -25.01 -2.66
C ASP A 382 -10.26 -26.37 -1.93
N PRO A 383 -9.08 -27.03 -1.89
CA PRO A 383 -8.92 -28.32 -1.26
C PRO A 383 -8.85 -28.25 0.27
N SER A 384 -8.82 -27.05 0.86
CA SER A 384 -8.62 -26.84 2.29
C SER A 384 -9.76 -27.43 3.12
N GLU A 385 -9.48 -27.81 4.36
CA GLU A 385 -10.53 -28.12 5.33
C GLU A 385 -11.28 -26.82 5.66
N ILE A 386 -12.60 -26.80 5.48
CA ILE A 386 -13.44 -25.61 5.72
C ILE A 386 -14.16 -25.77 7.06
N VAL A 387 -14.13 -24.71 7.87
CA VAL A 387 -14.84 -24.62 9.15
C VAL A 387 -15.95 -23.58 9.11
N ALA A 388 -17.03 -23.88 9.82
CA ALA A 388 -18.17 -22.99 10.02
C ALA A 388 -18.04 -22.25 11.36
N LEU A 389 -18.00 -20.91 11.31
CA LEU A 389 -17.85 -20.04 12.49
C LEU A 389 -19.01 -19.05 12.52
N ALA A 390 -19.49 -18.65 13.72
CA ALA A 390 -20.59 -17.69 13.79
C ALA A 390 -20.12 -16.28 13.44
N GLY A 391 -21.08 -15.48 12.98
CA GLY A 391 -20.84 -14.11 12.56
C GLY A 391 -20.39 -14.04 11.12
N ARG A 392 -20.18 -12.80 10.66
CA ARG A 392 -19.60 -12.53 9.36
C ARG A 392 -18.12 -12.35 9.46
N LEU A 393 -17.43 -12.59 8.35
CA LEU A 393 -16.14 -11.96 8.13
C LEU A 393 -16.38 -10.53 7.61
N GLN A 394 -15.91 -9.54 8.37
CA GLN A 394 -15.88 -8.15 7.93
C GLN A 394 -14.50 -7.88 7.33
N CYS A 395 -14.46 -7.66 6.02
CA CYS A 395 -13.24 -7.26 5.35
C CYS A 395 -13.23 -5.73 5.21
N PRO A 396 -12.10 -5.04 5.47
CA PRO A 396 -12.05 -3.58 5.45
C PRO A 396 -12.60 -2.95 4.16
N TRP A 397 -12.40 -3.62 3.02
CA TRP A 397 -12.87 -3.17 1.70
C TRP A 397 -14.35 -3.47 1.41
N SER A 398 -15.00 -4.31 2.23
CA SER A 398 -16.41 -4.69 2.04
C SER A 398 -17.40 -3.67 2.61
N GLU A 399 -16.91 -2.70 3.40
CA GLU A 399 -17.73 -1.69 4.06
C GLU A 399 -17.68 -0.32 3.39
N GLU A 400 -16.66 -0.03 2.59
CA GLU A 400 -16.68 1.21 1.82
C GLU A 400 -17.75 1.06 0.74
N PRO A 401 -18.81 1.89 0.77
CA PRO A 401 -19.77 1.92 -0.33
C PRO A 401 -18.99 2.39 -1.54
N ASN A 402 -18.49 1.46 -2.36
CA ASN A 402 -17.87 1.80 -3.63
C ASN A 402 -19.01 2.41 -4.47
N PRO A 403 -19.02 3.74 -4.66
CA PRO A 403 -20.07 4.35 -5.44
C PRO A 403 -19.75 3.98 -6.88
N ASP A 404 -20.46 2.99 -7.41
CA ASP A 404 -20.40 2.71 -8.84
C ASP A 404 -20.74 4.03 -9.57
N PRO A 405 -19.80 4.60 -10.34
CA PRO A 405 -20.05 5.86 -11.04
C PRO A 405 -21.19 5.75 -12.06
N ILE A 406 -21.64 4.54 -12.41
CA ILE A 406 -22.70 4.27 -13.38
C ILE A 406 -24.06 4.02 -12.71
N ALA A 407 -24.11 3.40 -11.53
CA ALA A 407 -25.37 2.93 -10.93
C ALA A 407 -25.89 3.77 -9.74
N GLY A 408 -25.07 4.58 -9.09
CA GLY A 408 -25.50 5.45 -7.98
C GLY A 408 -25.99 4.73 -6.72
N GLU A 409 -26.04 3.40 -6.70
CA GLU A 409 -26.25 2.57 -5.52
C GLU A 409 -24.93 1.91 -5.10
N PRO A 410 -24.67 1.77 -3.78
CA PRO A 410 -23.46 1.11 -3.29
C PRO A 410 -23.39 -0.32 -3.80
N ILE A 411 -22.21 -0.72 -4.32
CA ILE A 411 -21.87 -2.13 -4.49
C ILE A 411 -21.64 -2.69 -3.08
N GLY A 412 -22.72 -3.09 -2.41
CA GLY A 412 -22.70 -3.52 -1.03
C GLY A 412 -23.81 -4.50 -0.73
N LEU A 413 -23.65 -5.24 0.37
CA LEU A 413 -24.68 -6.16 0.84
C LEU A 413 -25.98 -5.38 1.08
N PRO A 414 -27.15 -5.88 0.64
CA PRO A 414 -28.42 -5.22 0.90
C PRO A 414 -28.59 -4.86 2.39
N ALA A 415 -29.18 -3.70 2.70
CA ALA A 415 -29.23 -3.13 4.06
C ALA A 415 -29.66 -4.13 5.15
N ARG A 416 -30.55 -5.07 4.84
CA ARG A 416 -31.00 -6.14 5.76
C ARG A 416 -29.88 -7.05 6.27
N PHE A 417 -28.78 -7.17 5.54
CA PHE A 417 -27.62 -7.98 5.92
C PHE A 417 -26.56 -7.16 6.68
N LEU A 418 -26.76 -5.85 6.78
CA LEU A 418 -25.91 -4.88 7.46
C LEU A 418 -26.55 -4.36 8.77
N THR A 419 -27.81 -4.72 9.05
CA THR A 419 -28.47 -4.28 10.30
C THR A 419 -27.91 -5.01 11.52
N PRO A 420 -27.76 -4.32 12.67
CA PRO A 420 -27.44 -4.97 13.95
C PRO A 420 -28.39 -6.15 14.21
N GLY A 421 -27.83 -7.34 14.43
CA GLY A 421 -28.59 -8.59 14.58
C GLY A 421 -28.54 -9.51 13.36
N ALA A 422 -28.32 -8.99 12.14
CA ALA A 422 -28.12 -9.84 10.95
C ALA A 422 -26.84 -10.68 11.04
N GLU A 423 -25.85 -10.22 11.81
CA GLU A 423 -24.64 -11.01 12.11
C GLU A 423 -24.92 -12.23 12.96
N ALA A 424 -25.99 -12.20 13.78
CA ALA A 424 -26.38 -13.38 14.54
C ALA A 424 -26.85 -14.51 13.62
N ASP A 425 -27.36 -14.19 12.43
CA ASP A 425 -27.79 -15.15 11.41
C ASP A 425 -26.65 -15.62 10.51
N ALA A 426 -25.51 -14.93 10.56
CA ALA A 426 -24.41 -15.23 9.68
C ALA A 426 -23.56 -16.39 10.19
N VAL A 427 -23.17 -17.25 9.25
CA VAL A 427 -22.15 -18.28 9.43
C VAL A 427 -21.09 -18.03 8.37
N ARG A 428 -19.85 -17.80 8.79
CA ARG A 428 -18.72 -17.72 7.87
C ARG A 428 -18.10 -19.10 7.67
N LEU A 429 -17.80 -19.39 6.42
CA LEU A 429 -17.03 -20.54 5.96
C LEU A 429 -15.64 -20.04 5.58
N GLN A 430 -14.61 -20.67 6.13
CA GLN A 430 -13.21 -20.33 5.86
C GLN A 430 -12.31 -21.56 6.05
N PRO A 431 -11.09 -21.58 5.49
CA PRO A 431 -10.11 -22.62 5.79
C PRO A 431 -9.78 -22.70 7.28
N VAL A 432 -9.48 -23.92 7.76
CA VAL A 432 -8.91 -24.14 9.11
C VAL A 432 -7.62 -23.34 9.23
N GLY A 433 -7.52 -22.54 10.29
CA GLY A 433 -6.36 -21.69 10.55
C GLY A 433 -6.39 -20.34 9.83
N ALA A 434 -7.41 -20.07 9.00
CA ALA A 434 -7.51 -18.79 8.30
C ALA A 434 -7.66 -17.62 9.30
N ALA A 435 -6.73 -16.68 9.28
CA ALA A 435 -6.65 -15.57 10.24
C ALA A 435 -7.36 -14.28 9.77
N GLY A 436 -7.93 -14.27 8.56
CA GLY A 436 -8.62 -13.09 8.04
C GLY A 436 -9.07 -13.22 6.59
N CYS A 437 -9.30 -12.08 5.95
CA CYS A 437 -9.88 -11.98 4.60
C CYS A 437 -8.94 -12.36 3.44
N ALA A 438 -7.76 -12.86 3.78
CA ALA A 438 -6.65 -13.09 2.86
C ALA A 438 -6.49 -14.55 2.43
N GLU A 439 -7.09 -15.47 3.19
CA GLU A 439 -6.68 -16.86 3.20
C GLU A 439 -7.79 -17.77 2.70
N GLY A 440 -7.66 -18.19 1.43
CA GLY A 440 -8.51 -19.18 0.76
C GLY A 440 -9.94 -18.70 0.47
N THR A 441 -10.84 -19.67 0.32
CA THR A 441 -12.25 -19.43 0.02
C THR A 441 -13.00 -18.93 1.25
N LEU A 442 -13.58 -17.73 1.14
CA LEU A 442 -14.31 -17.10 2.22
C LEU A 442 -15.76 -16.87 1.79
N ILE A 443 -16.69 -17.46 2.52
CA ILE A 443 -18.12 -17.36 2.20
C ILE A 443 -18.89 -16.99 3.46
N ASN A 444 -19.80 -16.03 3.36
CA ASN A 444 -20.80 -15.78 4.39
C ASN A 444 -22.13 -16.41 3.99
N LEU A 445 -22.67 -17.29 4.83
CA LEU A 445 -24.02 -17.80 4.73
C LEU A 445 -24.91 -17.04 5.71
N TRP A 446 -26.13 -16.68 5.32
CA TRP A 446 -27.16 -16.25 6.27
C TRP A 446 -28.19 -17.35 6.40
N ILE A 447 -28.35 -17.82 7.64
CA ILE A 447 -29.08 -19.03 7.96
C ILE A 447 -30.13 -18.72 9.03
N HIS A 448 -31.39 -19.04 8.75
CA HIS A 448 -32.47 -18.92 9.71
C HIS A 448 -32.23 -19.82 10.95
N PRO A 449 -32.87 -19.56 12.09
CA PRO A 449 -32.69 -20.36 13.30
C PRO A 449 -33.06 -21.84 13.16
N ASP A 450 -33.88 -22.18 12.17
CA ASP A 450 -34.30 -23.55 11.82
C ASP A 450 -33.32 -24.25 10.85
N GLY A 451 -32.31 -23.56 10.32
CA GLY A 451 -31.31 -24.11 9.41
C GLY A 451 -31.46 -23.69 7.95
N GLU A 452 -32.55 -22.98 7.59
CA GLU A 452 -32.78 -22.60 6.20
C GLU A 452 -31.82 -21.50 5.71
N ILE A 453 -31.08 -21.75 4.63
CA ILE A 453 -30.15 -20.77 4.03
C ILE A 453 -30.92 -19.81 3.11
N TYR A 454 -30.85 -18.51 3.38
CA TYR A 454 -31.58 -17.48 2.61
C TYR A 454 -30.67 -16.48 1.87
N ALA A 455 -29.37 -16.49 2.15
CA ALA A 455 -28.38 -15.75 1.38
C ALA A 455 -26.99 -16.35 1.51
N VAL A 456 -26.19 -16.13 0.47
CA VAL A 456 -24.81 -16.57 0.40
C VAL A 456 -24.01 -15.47 -0.26
N ALA A 457 -22.86 -15.11 0.33
CA ALA A 457 -21.94 -14.15 -0.23
C ALA A 457 -20.55 -14.75 -0.38
N LEU A 458 -20.01 -14.72 -1.59
CA LEU A 458 -18.59 -14.95 -1.81
C LEU A 458 -17.82 -13.68 -1.42
N VAL A 459 -16.90 -13.83 -0.48
CA VAL A 459 -15.99 -12.76 -0.06
C VAL A 459 -14.69 -12.98 -0.82
N LEU A 460 -14.51 -12.26 -1.93
CA LEU A 460 -13.25 -12.37 -2.66
C LEU A 460 -12.11 -11.68 -1.89
N PRO A 461 -10.93 -12.33 -1.80
CA PRO A 461 -9.70 -11.60 -1.51
C PRO A 461 -9.45 -10.60 -2.64
N VAL A 462 -8.94 -9.41 -2.30
CA VAL A 462 -8.87 -8.25 -3.23
C VAL A 462 -7.91 -8.48 -4.42
N THR A 463 -7.09 -9.52 -4.40
CA THR A 463 -6.18 -9.83 -5.51
C THR A 463 -6.78 -10.90 -6.42
N PRO A 464 -6.99 -10.63 -7.73
CA PRO A 464 -7.22 -11.72 -8.67
C PRO A 464 -6.00 -12.64 -8.64
N PRO A 465 -6.17 -13.97 -8.82
CA PRO A 465 -5.03 -14.85 -9.03
C PRO A 465 -4.20 -14.29 -10.20
N ALA A 466 -2.88 -14.19 -10.01
CA ALA A 466 -1.98 -13.85 -11.10
C ALA A 466 -2.19 -14.85 -12.26
N PRO A 467 -2.15 -14.40 -13.52
CA PRO A 467 -2.40 -15.25 -14.68
C PRO A 467 -1.39 -16.40 -14.83
#